data_AF-A0A6B9YAT0-F1
#
_entry.id   AF-A0A6B9YAT0-F1
#
_cell.length_a   1.000
_cell.length_b   1.000
_cell.length_c   1.000
_cell.angle_alpha   90.00
_cell.angle_beta   90.00
_cell.angle_gamma   90.00
#
_symmetry.space_group_name_H-M   'P 1'
#
loop_
_entity.id
_entity.type
_entity.pdbx_description
1 polymer ?
#
loop_
_entity_poly.entity_id
_entity_poly.type
_entity_poly.pdbx_seq_one_letter_code
_entity_poly.pdbx_strand_id
1 'polypeptide(L)'
;MRKDKLWDELRSFPKDQQLNGEVKQEMLQNLQSEALQKKRQRVKPSKPRKPGMVLKRVSISFLSLAVLFIAGTFLFSEIQMNQQTTPQQNEDGKQDNMQLQDADQGEQAETPEPLEKEDAIRILREFKSTFNELYQRSGDDQKVTGIQSLEEVKKKLETIMSAELAQWFTDSYFREQNGEVYVVAMDGPTWLQEDVPFDLEELSSTEYKVHQERDNELLGHRIMTYVLVYDEDHWIVDRMESENLDQ
;
A
#
# COMPACT_ATOMS: atom_id res chain seq x y z
N MET A 1 -23.75 -35.62 5.00
CA MET A 1 -23.22 -36.22 6.24
C MET A 1 -23.79 -35.45 7.43
N ARG A 2 -24.46 -36.11 8.38
CA ARG A 2 -25.09 -35.46 9.55
C ARG A 2 -24.01 -35.10 10.56
N LYS A 3 -24.07 -33.90 11.15
CA LYS A 3 -23.04 -33.37 12.09
C LYS A 3 -22.73 -34.34 13.22
N ASP A 4 -23.73 -35.10 13.63
CA ASP A 4 -23.71 -36.03 14.75
C ASP A 4 -22.71 -37.18 14.53
N LYS A 5 -22.59 -37.69 13.29
CA LYS A 5 -21.60 -38.74 12.95
C LYS A 5 -20.16 -38.26 13.03
N LEU A 6 -19.92 -36.99 12.72
CA LEU A 6 -18.58 -36.41 12.64
C LEU A 6 -18.00 -36.18 14.05
N TRP A 7 -18.87 -35.86 15.02
CA TRP A 7 -18.48 -35.73 16.42
C TRP A 7 -18.19 -37.07 17.10
N ASP A 8 -18.87 -38.15 16.72
CA ASP A 8 -18.56 -39.50 17.22
C ASP A 8 -17.21 -40.00 16.70
N GLU A 9 -16.89 -39.72 15.42
CA GLU A 9 -15.60 -40.05 14.80
C GLU A 9 -14.43 -39.30 15.45
N LEU A 10 -14.62 -38.00 15.77
CA LEU A 10 -13.63 -37.18 16.46
C LEU A 10 -13.39 -37.62 17.92
N ARG A 11 -14.38 -38.25 18.59
CA ARG A 11 -14.20 -38.81 19.94
C ARG A 11 -13.45 -40.14 19.94
N SER A 12 -13.52 -40.90 18.85
CA SER A 12 -12.78 -42.15 18.68
C SER A 12 -11.33 -41.96 18.21
N PHE A 13 -10.87 -40.70 18.05
CA PHE A 13 -9.52 -40.44 17.58
C PHE A 13 -8.49 -40.92 18.62
N PRO A 14 -7.59 -41.87 18.25
CA PRO A 14 -6.60 -42.40 19.17
C PRO A 14 -5.64 -41.28 19.58
N LYS A 15 -5.61 -40.95 20.88
CA LYS A 15 -4.79 -39.86 21.42
C LYS A 15 -3.29 -40.16 21.45
N ASP A 16 -2.91 -41.41 21.18
CA ASP A 16 -1.57 -41.93 21.47
C ASP A 16 -0.78 -42.29 20.20
N GLN A 17 -1.37 -42.13 19.01
CA GLN A 17 -0.66 -42.32 17.75
C GLN A 17 -0.02 -41.00 17.31
N GLN A 18 1.31 -40.95 17.35
CA GLN A 18 2.08 -39.95 16.61
C GLN A 18 1.77 -40.14 15.10
N LEU A 19 0.78 -39.40 14.60
CA LEU A 19 0.48 -39.31 13.19
C LEU A 19 1.75 -38.84 12.48
N ASN A 20 2.32 -39.70 11.61
CA ASN A 20 3.45 -39.30 10.79
C ASN A 20 3.05 -38.08 9.93
N GLY A 21 4.05 -37.31 9.49
CA GLY A 21 3.79 -36.07 8.74
C GLY A 21 2.98 -36.30 7.46
N GLU A 22 3.14 -37.46 6.85
CA GLU A 22 2.51 -37.86 5.60
C GLU A 22 0.99 -38.07 5.74
N VAL A 23 0.55 -38.77 6.78
CA VAL A 23 -0.88 -38.99 7.07
C VAL A 23 -1.58 -37.67 7.44
N LYS A 24 -0.89 -36.75 8.11
CA LYS A 24 -1.43 -35.40 8.37
C LYS A 24 -1.62 -34.61 7.07
N GLN A 25 -0.65 -34.68 6.16
CA GLN A 25 -0.75 -34.02 4.85
C GLN A 25 -1.86 -34.62 3.99
N GLU A 26 -2.01 -35.94 3.98
CA GLU A 26 -3.09 -36.63 3.26
C GLU A 26 -4.48 -36.25 3.82
N MET A 27 -4.63 -36.19 5.15
CA MET A 27 -5.89 -35.73 5.76
C MET A 27 -6.20 -34.27 5.41
N LEU A 28 -5.19 -33.39 5.40
CA LEU A 28 -5.38 -31.99 5.01
C LEU A 28 -5.80 -31.86 3.54
N GLN A 29 -5.18 -32.62 2.63
CA GLN A 29 -5.56 -32.63 1.22
C GLN A 29 -6.99 -33.17 1.02
N ASN A 30 -7.35 -34.26 1.71
CA ASN A 30 -8.70 -34.82 1.64
C ASN A 30 -9.75 -33.83 2.15
N LEU A 31 -9.51 -33.17 3.29
CA LEU A 31 -10.39 -32.13 3.84
C LEU A 31 -10.57 -30.94 2.89
N GLN A 32 -9.48 -30.47 2.25
CA GLN A 32 -9.55 -29.40 1.25
C GLN A 32 -10.38 -29.82 0.03
N SER A 33 -10.18 -31.05 -0.47
CA SER A 33 -10.92 -31.58 -1.61
C SER A 33 -12.43 -31.72 -1.32
N GLU A 34 -12.80 -32.14 -0.11
CA GLU A 34 -14.20 -32.24 0.31
C GLU A 34 -14.87 -30.87 0.46
N ALA A 35 -14.14 -29.88 0.99
CA ALA A 35 -14.63 -28.51 1.10
C ALA A 35 -14.94 -27.91 -0.28
N LEU A 36 -14.07 -28.17 -1.27
CA LEU A 36 -14.27 -27.73 -2.65
C LEU A 36 -15.45 -28.45 -3.33
N GLN A 37 -15.62 -29.76 -3.12
CA GLN A 37 -16.79 -30.48 -3.65
C GLN A 37 -18.10 -29.98 -3.05
N LYS A 38 -18.15 -29.67 -1.75
CA LYS A 38 -19.34 -29.10 -1.11
C LYS A 38 -19.70 -27.71 -1.64
N LYS A 39 -18.72 -26.86 -1.97
CA LYS A 39 -18.98 -25.57 -2.63
C LYS A 39 -19.65 -25.78 -4.00
N ARG A 40 -19.21 -26.76 -4.79
CA ARG A 40 -19.82 -27.10 -6.08
C ARG A 40 -21.24 -27.66 -5.96
N GLN A 41 -21.53 -28.45 -4.93
CA GLN A 41 -22.87 -29.04 -4.72
C GLN A 41 -23.90 -28.05 -4.13
N ARG A 42 -23.48 -26.88 -3.62
CA ARG A 42 -24.39 -25.85 -3.11
C ARG A 42 -24.87 -24.85 -4.16
N VAL A 43 -24.47 -25.01 -5.42
CA VAL A 43 -25.08 -24.29 -6.54
C VAL A 43 -26.46 -24.91 -6.82
N LYS A 44 -27.50 -24.39 -6.16
CA LYS A 44 -28.89 -24.72 -6.51
C LYS A 44 -29.10 -24.39 -7.99
N PRO A 45 -29.76 -25.27 -8.78
CA PRO A 45 -30.11 -24.94 -10.15
C PRO A 45 -31.02 -23.71 -10.13
N SER A 46 -30.53 -22.60 -10.68
CA SER A 46 -31.32 -21.40 -10.90
C SER A 46 -32.47 -21.76 -11.86
N LYS A 47 -33.68 -21.35 -11.48
CA LYS A 47 -34.89 -21.52 -12.30
C LYS A 47 -34.66 -20.94 -13.70
N PRO A 48 -35.16 -21.58 -14.78
CA PRO A 48 -34.99 -21.05 -16.13
C PRO A 48 -35.70 -19.70 -16.25
N ARG A 49 -34.91 -18.62 -16.45
CA ARG A 49 -35.43 -17.31 -16.85
C ARG A 49 -35.76 -17.35 -18.34
N LYS A 50 -36.94 -16.81 -18.68
CA LYS A 50 -37.49 -16.70 -20.04
C LYS A 50 -36.52 -15.95 -20.98
N PRO A 51 -36.49 -16.27 -22.28
CA PRO A 51 -35.61 -15.61 -23.24
C PRO A 51 -36.19 -14.23 -23.57
N GLY A 52 -35.40 -13.18 -23.34
CA GLY A 52 -35.83 -11.81 -23.61
C GLY A 52 -34.63 -10.88 -23.72
N MET A 53 -34.39 -10.45 -24.96
CA MET A 53 -33.54 -9.34 -25.41
C MET A 53 -32.02 -9.47 -25.29
N VAL A 54 -31.46 -9.74 -26.47
CA VAL A 54 -30.10 -9.43 -26.90
C VAL A 54 -29.90 -7.91 -26.84
N LEU A 55 -28.95 -7.44 -26.02
CA LEU A 55 -28.40 -6.09 -26.12
C LEU A 55 -26.88 -6.17 -26.10
N LYS A 56 -26.31 -5.34 -26.97
CA LYS A 56 -25.04 -5.50 -27.65
C LYS A 56 -23.87 -5.11 -26.74
N ARG A 57 -22.75 -5.83 -26.92
CA ARG A 57 -21.44 -5.47 -26.38
C ARG A 57 -21.04 -4.10 -26.94
N VAL A 58 -20.70 -3.16 -26.05
CA VAL A 58 -19.99 -1.94 -26.42
C VAL A 58 -18.54 -2.14 -26.01
N SER A 59 -17.69 -2.30 -27.02
CA SER A 59 -16.24 -2.29 -26.90
C SER A 59 -15.80 -0.82 -26.87
N ILE A 60 -15.16 -0.37 -25.80
CA ILE A 60 -14.47 0.93 -25.81
C ILE A 60 -13.03 0.66 -26.22
N SER A 61 -12.75 0.95 -27.50
CA SER A 61 -11.42 0.91 -28.09
C SER A 61 -10.68 2.23 -27.84
N PHE A 62 -9.41 2.09 -27.45
CA PHE A 62 -8.38 3.13 -27.50
C PHE A 62 -8.19 3.69 -28.92
N LEU A 63 -8.25 5.02 -29.05
CA LEU A 63 -7.65 5.85 -30.12
C LEU A 63 -7.91 7.32 -29.72
N SER A 64 -7.08 8.33 -29.92
CA SER A 64 -5.67 8.55 -30.19
C SER A 64 -5.53 10.07 -30.40
N LEU A 65 -4.38 10.61 -30.03
CA LEU A 65 -3.74 11.81 -30.57
C LEU A 65 -4.39 13.20 -30.41
N ALA A 66 -3.73 13.99 -29.56
CA ALA A 66 -3.05 15.24 -29.91
C ALA A 66 -3.87 16.40 -30.52
N VAL A 67 -4.02 17.45 -29.70
CA VAL A 67 -3.89 18.83 -30.18
C VAL A 67 -2.77 19.50 -29.37
N LEU A 68 -1.68 19.76 -30.08
CA LEU A 68 -0.47 20.46 -29.65
C LEU A 68 -0.74 21.97 -29.49
N PHE A 69 -0.09 22.53 -28.46
CA PHE A 69 0.53 23.87 -28.37
C PHE A 69 -0.38 25.10 -28.53
N ILE A 70 -0.25 26.04 -27.58
CA ILE A 70 0.29 27.40 -27.83
C ILE A 70 0.50 28.12 -26.49
N ALA A 71 1.73 28.64 -26.34
CA ALA A 71 2.21 29.74 -25.46
C ALA A 71 2.09 29.55 -23.93
N GLY A 72 3.17 29.53 -23.14
CA GLY A 72 4.44 30.21 -23.31
C GLY A 72 4.41 31.60 -22.69
N THR A 73 4.38 31.70 -21.36
CA THR A 73 4.90 32.85 -20.60
C THR A 73 5.45 32.35 -19.26
N PHE A 74 6.76 32.12 -19.22
CA PHE A 74 7.59 32.33 -18.03
C PHE A 74 7.65 33.83 -17.70
N LEU A 75 8.15 34.15 -16.49
CA LEU A 75 8.49 35.44 -15.82
C LEU A 75 7.62 35.62 -14.56
N PHE A 76 7.96 35.08 -13.38
CA PHE A 76 9.10 35.41 -12.48
C PHE A 76 9.18 36.90 -12.07
N SER A 77 8.92 37.12 -10.78
CA SER A 77 9.38 38.20 -9.88
C SER A 77 8.77 39.61 -9.94
N GLU A 78 8.13 39.99 -8.82
CA GLU A 78 8.24 41.33 -8.21
C GLU A 78 7.88 41.23 -6.71
N ILE A 79 8.85 40.92 -5.83
CA ILE A 79 9.63 41.86 -5.01
C ILE A 79 8.76 42.86 -4.25
N GLN A 80 8.61 42.63 -2.95
CA GLN A 80 8.08 43.59 -2.00
C GLN A 80 9.04 44.78 -1.86
N MET A 81 8.49 45.94 -2.14
CA MET A 81 9.12 47.25 -2.05
C MET A 81 9.25 47.66 -0.57
N ASN A 82 10.45 47.56 -0.01
CA ASN A 82 10.81 48.26 1.24
C ASN A 82 11.61 49.52 0.89
N GLN A 83 11.18 50.66 1.43
CA GLN A 83 11.76 51.98 1.22
C GLN A 83 12.80 52.32 2.30
N GLN A 84 13.67 53.29 1.98
CA GLN A 84 14.61 54.05 2.84
C GLN A 84 15.93 53.30 3.14
N THR A 85 17.14 53.80 2.83
CA THR A 85 17.73 55.17 2.84
C THR A 85 18.98 55.29 1.95
N THR A 86 19.20 56.47 1.38
CA THR A 86 20.36 57.03 0.63
C THR A 86 21.60 57.32 1.54
N PRO A 87 22.74 57.90 1.08
CA PRO A 87 23.72 57.58 0.01
C PRO A 87 25.19 57.49 0.52
N GLN A 88 26.14 56.93 -0.25
CA GLN A 88 27.50 57.51 -0.32
C GLN A 88 28.36 57.07 -1.52
N GLN A 89 29.03 58.08 -2.07
CA GLN A 89 30.03 58.12 -3.13
C GLN A 89 31.44 57.78 -2.59
N ASN A 90 32.24 57.02 -3.37
CA ASN A 90 33.72 57.02 -3.50
C ASN A 90 34.12 55.75 -4.30
N GLU A 91 34.64 55.88 -5.53
CA GLU A 91 36.07 55.86 -5.92
C GLU A 91 36.78 54.50 -5.87
N ASP A 92 37.13 54.06 -7.08
CA ASP A 92 38.35 53.35 -7.53
C ASP A 92 38.61 51.88 -7.12
N GLY A 93 39.11 51.10 -8.09
CA GLY A 93 39.78 49.82 -7.83
C GLY A 93 39.20 48.55 -8.47
N LYS A 94 39.49 48.34 -9.75
CA LYS A 94 40.08 47.09 -10.31
C LYS A 94 39.62 45.73 -9.70
N GLN A 95 38.67 45.05 -10.36
CA GLN A 95 38.45 43.59 -10.23
C GLN A 95 38.13 43.04 -11.63
N ASP A 96 39.07 42.36 -12.25
CA ASP A 96 39.32 40.91 -12.20
C ASP A 96 38.20 40.09 -12.86
N ASN A 97 38.57 39.53 -14.00
CA ASN A 97 37.76 38.86 -14.98
C ASN A 97 37.41 37.45 -14.46
N MET A 98 36.35 37.33 -13.66
CA MET A 98 35.79 36.01 -13.33
C MET A 98 34.84 35.57 -14.45
N GLN A 99 35.36 34.71 -15.32
CA GLN A 99 34.55 33.81 -16.14
C GLN A 99 33.69 32.96 -15.19
N LEU A 100 32.39 33.26 -15.16
CA LEU A 100 31.36 32.32 -14.74
C LEU A 100 31.37 31.16 -15.75
N GLN A 101 32.04 30.08 -15.38
CA GLN A 101 31.72 28.76 -15.91
C GLN A 101 30.46 28.30 -15.17
N ASP A 102 29.31 28.61 -15.75
CA ASP A 102 28.08 27.87 -15.48
C ASP A 102 28.32 26.43 -15.97
N ALA A 103 28.80 25.59 -15.05
CA ALA A 103 28.65 24.15 -15.15
C ALA A 103 27.20 23.83 -14.80
N ASP A 104 26.32 24.01 -15.79
CA ASP A 104 24.99 23.40 -15.85
C ASP A 104 25.18 21.88 -15.97
N GLN A 105 25.53 21.24 -14.85
CA GLN A 105 25.32 19.82 -14.66
C GLN A 105 23.84 19.68 -14.28
N GLY A 106 22.99 19.63 -15.31
CA GLY A 106 21.68 19.03 -15.18
C GLY A 106 21.87 17.60 -14.71
N GLU A 107 21.66 17.35 -13.42
CA GLU A 107 21.27 16.04 -12.93
C GLU A 107 20.05 15.63 -13.74
N GLN A 108 20.27 14.79 -14.75
CA GLN A 108 19.20 14.04 -15.37
C GLN A 108 18.64 13.16 -14.26
N ALA A 109 17.53 13.57 -13.65
CA ALA A 109 16.76 12.72 -12.77
C ALA A 109 16.52 11.41 -13.53
N GLU A 110 17.19 10.34 -13.09
CA GLU A 110 17.04 9.03 -13.69
C GLU A 110 15.57 8.63 -13.49
N THR A 111 14.88 8.43 -14.61
CA THR A 111 13.52 7.88 -14.54
C THR A 111 13.63 6.47 -14.00
N PRO A 112 12.88 6.10 -12.93
CA PRO A 112 13.01 4.79 -12.33
C PRO A 112 12.61 3.70 -13.33
N GLU A 113 13.15 2.50 -13.13
CA GLU A 113 12.68 1.34 -13.88
C GLU A 113 11.18 1.12 -13.64
N PRO A 114 10.40 0.75 -14.68
CA PRO A 114 8.99 0.42 -14.54
C PRO A 114 8.77 -0.66 -13.48
N LEU A 115 7.71 -0.49 -12.70
CA LEU A 115 7.44 -1.35 -11.56
C LEU A 115 6.66 -2.58 -12.02
N GLU A 116 7.19 -3.78 -11.74
CA GLU A 116 6.53 -5.04 -12.03
C GLU A 116 5.74 -5.55 -10.81
N LYS A 117 4.83 -6.52 -11.01
CA LYS A 117 3.99 -7.05 -9.92
C LYS A 117 4.81 -7.58 -8.75
N GLU A 118 5.94 -8.22 -9.01
CA GLU A 118 6.84 -8.74 -8.00
C GLU A 118 7.48 -7.62 -7.15
N ASP A 119 7.78 -6.47 -7.75
CA ASP A 119 8.29 -5.30 -7.04
C ASP A 119 7.19 -4.69 -6.15
N ALA A 120 5.95 -4.58 -6.65
CA ALA A 120 4.81 -4.13 -5.86
C ALA A 120 4.60 -5.00 -4.60
N ILE A 121 4.68 -6.32 -4.77
CA ILE A 121 4.61 -7.28 -3.65
C ILE A 121 5.76 -7.02 -2.66
N ARG A 122 7.00 -6.83 -3.15
CA ARG A 122 8.16 -6.57 -2.29
C ARG A 122 7.95 -5.32 -1.44
N ILE A 123 7.56 -4.20 -2.05
CA ILE A 123 7.32 -2.91 -1.39
C ILE A 123 6.20 -3.04 -0.36
N LEU A 124 5.05 -3.63 -0.73
CA LEU A 124 3.91 -3.78 0.19
C LEU A 124 4.19 -4.78 1.33
N ARG A 125 5.06 -5.76 1.11
CA ARG A 125 5.55 -6.65 2.17
C ARG A 125 6.47 -5.91 3.13
N GLU A 126 7.37 -5.08 2.62
CA GLU A 126 8.26 -4.26 3.44
C GLU A 126 7.47 -3.25 4.27
N PHE A 127 6.51 -2.56 3.66
CA PHE A 127 5.54 -1.69 4.33
C PHE A 127 4.85 -2.38 5.52
N LYS A 128 4.32 -3.59 5.29
CA LYS A 128 3.73 -4.43 6.34
C LYS A 128 4.76 -4.83 7.41
N SER A 129 5.98 -5.19 7.01
CA SER A 129 7.04 -5.62 7.92
C SER A 129 7.47 -4.50 8.85
N THR A 130 7.71 -3.30 8.32
CA THR A 130 8.11 -2.12 9.08
C THR A 130 7.09 -1.78 10.18
N PHE A 131 5.79 -1.83 9.86
CA PHE A 131 4.75 -1.67 10.87
C PHE A 131 4.75 -2.80 11.91
N ASN A 132 4.82 -4.05 11.45
CA ASN A 132 4.79 -5.21 12.34
C ASN A 132 6.01 -5.27 13.27
N GLU A 133 7.17 -4.79 12.86
CA GLU A 133 8.35 -4.70 13.72
C GLU A 133 8.10 -3.78 14.92
N LEU A 134 7.44 -2.63 14.70
CA LEU A 134 7.06 -1.72 15.78
C LEU A 134 6.01 -2.36 16.69
N TYR A 135 5.03 -3.05 16.11
CA TYR A 135 4.00 -3.75 16.87
C TYR A 135 4.58 -4.90 17.71
N GLN A 136 5.46 -5.73 17.16
CA GLN A 136 6.07 -6.87 17.86
C GLN A 136 7.03 -6.46 18.98
N ARG A 137 7.57 -5.23 18.93
CA ARG A 137 8.34 -4.65 20.04
C ARG A 137 7.46 -4.28 21.23
N SER A 138 6.15 -4.15 21.02
CA SER A 138 5.18 -4.09 22.09
C SER A 138 4.90 -5.52 22.57
N GLY A 139 5.39 -5.83 23.77
CA GLY A 139 5.09 -7.11 24.42
C GLY A 139 3.65 -7.11 24.95
N ASP A 140 3.39 -7.93 25.96
CA ASP A 140 2.07 -8.04 26.58
C ASP A 140 1.57 -6.74 27.23
N ASP A 141 2.48 -5.81 27.56
CA ASP A 141 2.19 -4.52 28.20
C ASP A 141 1.91 -3.38 27.20
N GLN A 142 1.87 -3.69 25.89
CA GLN A 142 1.69 -2.73 24.79
C GLN A 142 2.82 -1.70 24.67
N LYS A 143 3.88 -1.76 25.49
CA LYS A 143 4.96 -0.78 25.46
C LYS A 143 5.96 -1.10 24.36
N VAL A 144 6.16 -0.17 23.43
CA VAL A 144 7.11 -0.33 22.33
C VAL A 144 8.53 -0.17 22.85
N THR A 145 9.25 -1.29 22.96
CA THR A 145 10.63 -1.28 23.45
C THR A 145 11.58 -0.57 22.48
N GLY A 146 12.46 0.27 23.03
CA GLY A 146 13.49 0.98 22.27
C GLY A 146 13.02 2.21 21.49
N ILE A 147 11.80 2.70 21.74
CA ILE A 147 11.25 3.92 21.15
C ILE A 147 10.79 4.85 22.27
N GLN A 148 11.18 6.13 22.19
CA GLN A 148 10.94 7.12 23.26
C GLN A 148 9.87 8.16 22.92
N SER A 149 9.49 8.31 21.65
CA SER A 149 8.50 9.30 21.23
C SER A 149 7.72 8.86 19.99
N LEU A 150 6.54 9.46 19.78
CA LEU A 150 5.79 9.25 18.54
C LEU A 150 6.54 9.75 17.29
N GLU A 151 7.38 10.77 17.43
CA GLU A 151 8.24 11.24 16.33
C GLU A 151 9.24 10.17 15.88
N GLU A 152 9.77 9.35 16.79
CA GLU A 152 10.63 8.22 16.42
C GLU A 152 9.84 7.11 15.69
N VAL A 153 8.59 6.85 16.10
CA VAL A 153 7.70 5.93 15.39
C VAL A 153 7.47 6.42 13.96
N LYS A 154 7.06 7.69 13.83
CA LYS A 154 6.78 8.32 12.54
C LYS A 154 7.98 8.24 11.61
N LYS A 155 9.16 8.67 12.07
CA LYS A 155 10.40 8.59 11.27
C LYS A 155 10.76 7.18 10.83
N LYS A 156 10.48 6.17 11.67
CA LYS A 156 10.70 4.76 11.31
C LYS A 156 9.71 4.29 10.24
N LEU A 157 8.48 4.80 10.26
CA LEU A 157 7.47 4.50 9.24
C LEU A 157 7.77 5.23 7.91
N GLU A 158 8.23 6.48 7.97
CA GLU A 158 8.60 7.32 6.82
C GLU A 158 9.67 6.67 5.92
N THR A 159 10.40 5.65 6.38
CA THR A 159 11.37 4.94 5.53
C THR A 159 10.73 4.07 4.45
N ILE A 160 9.40 3.88 4.46
CA ILE A 160 8.68 3.02 3.50
C ILE A 160 7.30 3.58 3.10
N MET A 161 6.92 4.74 3.64
CA MET A 161 5.65 5.39 3.33
C MET A 161 5.77 6.90 3.40
N SER A 162 4.84 7.61 2.76
CA SER A 162 4.83 9.08 2.80
C SER A 162 4.70 9.62 4.23
N ALA A 163 5.18 10.84 4.45
CA ALA A 163 5.06 11.52 5.74
C ALA A 163 3.61 11.65 6.23
N GLU A 164 2.66 11.84 5.32
CA GLU A 164 1.23 11.90 5.64
C GLU A 164 0.70 10.53 6.07
N LEU A 165 1.04 9.45 5.36
CA LEU A 165 0.63 8.10 5.74
C LEU A 165 1.28 7.67 7.06
N ALA A 166 2.57 7.99 7.26
CA ALA A 166 3.29 7.72 8.49
C ALA A 166 2.67 8.44 9.69
N GLN A 167 2.25 9.70 9.52
CA GLN A 167 1.53 10.44 10.54
C GLN A 167 0.21 9.75 10.89
N TRP A 168 -0.61 9.41 9.90
CA TRP A 168 -1.88 8.73 10.12
C TRP A 168 -1.72 7.39 10.86
N PHE A 169 -0.72 6.59 10.47
CA PHE A 169 -0.40 5.33 11.15
C PHE A 169 0.07 5.56 12.59
N THR A 170 0.93 6.56 12.81
CA THR A 170 1.43 6.91 14.15
C THR A 170 0.27 7.30 15.06
N ASP A 171 -0.61 8.19 14.59
CA ASP A 171 -1.75 8.70 15.36
C ASP A 171 -2.83 7.64 15.61
N SER A 172 -3.00 6.69 14.69
CA SER A 172 -4.03 5.65 14.79
C SER A 172 -3.61 4.50 15.70
N TYR A 173 -2.36 4.06 15.60
CA TYR A 173 -1.91 2.80 16.22
C TYR A 173 -1.02 2.99 17.44
N PHE A 174 -0.55 4.21 17.72
CA PHE A 174 0.37 4.47 18.81
C PHE A 174 -0.14 5.62 19.69
N ARG A 175 0.28 5.61 20.95
CA ARG A 175 0.03 6.68 21.90
C ARG A 175 1.25 6.89 22.78
N GLU A 176 1.48 8.12 23.19
CA GLU A 176 2.53 8.46 24.15
C GLU A 176 1.92 8.66 25.54
N GLN A 177 2.52 8.05 26.56
CA GLN A 177 2.14 8.24 27.96
C GLN A 177 3.39 8.26 28.82
N ASN A 178 3.56 9.33 29.61
CA ASN A 178 4.70 9.50 30.52
C ASN A 178 6.08 9.37 29.84
N GLY A 179 6.21 9.83 28.59
CA GLY A 179 7.46 9.73 27.82
C GLY A 179 7.77 8.32 27.31
N GLU A 180 6.77 7.45 27.26
CA GLU A 180 6.87 6.10 26.73
C GLU A 180 5.80 5.87 25.65
N VAL A 181 6.15 5.09 24.63
CA VAL A 181 5.25 4.79 23.51
C VAL A 181 4.56 3.47 23.71
N TYR A 182 3.25 3.45 23.49
CA TYR A 182 2.39 2.29 23.59
C TYR A 182 1.62 2.06 22.29
N VAL A 183 1.39 0.80 21.96
CA VAL A 183 0.46 0.41 20.89
C VAL A 183 -0.97 0.52 21.39
N VAL A 184 -1.86 1.03 20.55
CA VAL A 184 -3.30 1.04 20.80
C VAL A 184 -3.88 -0.32 20.43
N ALA A 185 -4.56 -0.97 21.38
CA ALA A 185 -5.23 -2.25 21.15
C ALA A 185 -6.46 -2.06 20.24
N MET A 186 -6.23 -2.17 18.94
CA MET A 186 -7.25 -2.15 17.90
C MET A 186 -6.91 -3.13 16.78
N ASP A 187 -7.86 -3.34 15.87
CA ASP A 187 -7.63 -4.15 14.67
C ASP A 187 -6.54 -3.50 13.80
N GLY A 188 -5.64 -4.33 13.26
CA GLY A 188 -4.56 -3.86 12.42
C GLY A 188 -5.01 -3.41 11.02
N PRO A 189 -4.10 -2.78 10.26
CA PRO A 189 -4.36 -2.41 8.87
C PRO A 189 -4.71 -3.63 8.01
N THR A 190 -5.51 -3.39 6.97
CA THR A 190 -5.75 -4.42 5.95
C THR A 190 -4.59 -4.42 4.96
N TRP A 191 -3.79 -5.49 4.98
CA TRP A 191 -2.64 -5.67 4.10
C TRP A 191 -3.01 -6.36 2.79
N LEU A 192 -2.16 -6.20 1.78
CA LEU A 192 -2.20 -7.01 0.57
C LEU A 192 -2.13 -8.50 0.94
N GLN A 193 -3.01 -9.31 0.36
CA GLN A 193 -2.87 -10.77 0.43
C GLN A 193 -2.15 -11.25 -0.84
N GLU A 194 -0.87 -11.59 -0.68
CA GLU A 194 0.03 -11.93 -1.80
C GLU A 194 -0.47 -13.13 -2.63
N ASP A 195 -1.17 -14.08 -2.00
CA ASP A 195 -1.73 -15.27 -2.67
C ASP A 195 -3.05 -15.01 -3.40
N VAL A 196 -3.55 -13.77 -3.38
CA VAL A 196 -4.80 -13.35 -4.05
C VAL A 196 -4.46 -12.45 -5.23
N PRO A 197 -5.07 -12.66 -6.41
CA PRO A 197 -4.84 -11.79 -7.56
C PRO A 197 -5.06 -10.31 -7.23
N PHE A 198 -4.22 -9.47 -7.82
CA PHE A 198 -4.36 -8.01 -7.78
C PHE A 198 -3.98 -7.44 -9.16
N ASP A 199 -4.48 -6.25 -9.41
CA ASP A 199 -4.15 -5.45 -10.59
C ASP A 199 -3.13 -4.38 -10.22
N LEU A 200 -2.16 -4.18 -11.12
CA LEU A 200 -1.16 -3.14 -11.03
C LEU A 200 -1.39 -2.19 -12.21
N GLU A 201 -1.70 -0.93 -11.91
CA GLU A 201 -1.98 0.12 -12.88
C GLU A 201 -0.88 1.17 -12.80
N GLU A 202 -0.20 1.42 -13.92
CA GLU A 202 0.74 2.54 -14.06
C GLU A 202 -0.06 3.84 -14.28
N LEU A 203 0.14 4.83 -13.42
CA LEU A 203 -0.43 6.17 -13.60
C LEU A 203 0.58 7.12 -14.25
N SER A 204 1.86 6.96 -13.89
CA SER A 204 2.99 7.66 -14.49
C SER A 204 4.27 6.84 -14.28
N SER A 205 5.40 7.31 -14.83
CA SER A 205 6.70 6.68 -14.59
C SER A 205 7.10 6.64 -13.11
N THR A 206 6.50 7.46 -12.25
CA THR A 206 6.83 7.58 -10.82
C THR A 206 5.63 7.29 -9.92
N GLU A 207 4.53 6.76 -10.44
CA GLU A 207 3.31 6.50 -9.66
C GLU A 207 2.54 5.28 -10.19
N TYR A 208 2.22 4.35 -9.30
CA TYR A 208 1.46 3.13 -9.59
C TYR A 208 0.33 2.92 -8.58
N LYS A 209 -0.72 2.23 -8.99
CA LYS A 209 -1.81 1.76 -8.13
C LYS A 209 -1.87 0.24 -8.09
N VAL A 210 -2.01 -0.29 -6.89
CA VAL A 210 -2.30 -1.70 -6.63
C VAL A 210 -3.74 -1.84 -6.18
N HIS A 211 -4.56 -2.54 -6.96
CA HIS A 211 -5.96 -2.80 -6.67
C HIS A 211 -6.19 -4.27 -6.32
N GLN A 212 -6.74 -4.52 -5.13
CA GLN A 212 -7.11 -5.88 -4.72
C GLN A 212 -8.55 -5.92 -4.20
N GLU A 213 -9.38 -6.73 -4.85
CA GLU A 213 -10.71 -7.08 -4.35
C GLU A 213 -10.60 -8.04 -3.16
N ARG A 214 -11.33 -7.72 -2.10
CA ARG A 214 -11.41 -8.51 -0.87
C ARG A 214 -12.88 -8.82 -0.61
N ASP A 215 -13.19 -10.11 -0.45
CA ASP A 215 -14.50 -10.56 0.00
C ASP A 215 -14.30 -11.66 1.04
N ASN A 216 -14.61 -11.34 2.30
CA ASN A 216 -14.65 -12.31 3.39
C ASN A 216 -15.58 -11.82 4.51
N GLU A 217 -15.94 -12.74 5.42
CA GLU A 217 -16.89 -12.46 6.50
C GLU A 217 -16.45 -11.35 7.47
N LEU A 218 -15.14 -11.10 7.61
CA LEU A 218 -14.61 -10.09 8.53
C LEU A 218 -14.60 -8.69 7.90
N LEU A 219 -14.17 -8.57 6.65
CA LEU A 219 -14.02 -7.30 5.96
C LEU A 219 -15.25 -6.90 5.12
N GLY A 220 -16.12 -7.86 4.78
CA GLY A 220 -17.14 -7.67 3.74
C GLY A 220 -16.52 -7.58 2.34
N HIS A 221 -17.32 -7.19 1.35
CA HIS A 221 -16.88 -7.00 -0.03
C HIS A 221 -16.35 -5.57 -0.24
N ARG A 222 -15.05 -5.45 -0.53
CA ARG A 222 -14.37 -4.16 -0.70
C ARG A 222 -13.23 -4.21 -1.71
N ILE A 223 -12.87 -3.05 -2.26
CA ILE A 223 -11.62 -2.85 -3.01
C ILE A 223 -10.61 -2.17 -2.09
N MET A 224 -9.43 -2.77 -1.99
CA MET A 224 -8.24 -2.15 -1.39
C MET A 224 -7.41 -1.51 -2.50
N THR A 225 -7.01 -0.26 -2.30
CA THR A 225 -6.13 0.47 -3.22
C THR A 225 -4.90 0.94 -2.46
N TYR A 226 -3.71 0.61 -2.98
CA TYR A 226 -2.44 1.16 -2.50
C TYR A 226 -1.83 2.01 -3.60
N VAL A 227 -1.40 3.22 -3.28
CA VAL A 227 -0.68 4.11 -4.20
C VAL A 227 0.80 4.02 -3.88
N LEU A 228 1.61 3.66 -4.87
CA LEU A 228 3.06 3.59 -4.77
C LEU A 228 3.67 4.77 -5.54
N VAL A 229 4.61 5.48 -4.93
CA VAL A 229 5.31 6.62 -5.55
C VAL A 229 6.81 6.42 -5.45
N TYR A 230 7.54 6.89 -6.46
CA TYR A 230 8.99 6.93 -6.43
C TYR A 230 9.45 8.24 -5.77
N ASP A 231 10.13 8.14 -4.64
CA ASP A 231 10.60 9.25 -3.82
C ASP A 231 12.00 8.94 -3.28
N GLU A 232 12.89 9.94 -3.26
CA GLU A 232 14.28 9.81 -2.78
C GLU A 232 15.00 8.50 -3.22
N ASP A 233 14.96 8.21 -4.51
CA ASP A 233 15.58 7.02 -5.15
C ASP A 233 15.02 5.64 -4.73
N HIS A 234 13.81 5.58 -4.20
CA HIS A 234 13.13 4.31 -3.91
C HIS A 234 11.61 4.42 -4.01
N TRP A 235 10.93 3.28 -4.10
CA TRP A 235 9.47 3.23 -4.11
C TRP A 235 8.92 3.13 -2.69
N ILE A 236 7.96 4.00 -2.35
CA ILE A 236 7.27 4.03 -1.06
C ILE A 236 5.76 3.93 -1.24
N VAL A 237 5.04 3.63 -0.15
CA VAL A 237 3.58 3.66 -0.11
C VAL A 237 3.10 5.07 0.22
N ASP A 238 2.46 5.74 -0.73
CA ASP A 238 1.95 7.09 -0.54
C ASP A 238 0.61 7.09 0.21
N ARG A 239 -0.33 6.24 -0.23
CA ARG A 239 -1.70 6.20 0.27
C ARG A 239 -2.26 4.79 0.29
N MET A 240 -3.21 4.57 1.20
CA MET A 240 -3.99 3.35 1.31
C MET A 240 -5.46 3.71 1.47
N GLU A 241 -6.31 3.15 0.62
CA GLU A 241 -7.74 3.43 0.57
C GLU A 241 -8.54 2.11 0.54
N SER A 242 -9.79 2.19 1.00
CA SER A 242 -10.73 1.07 1.04
C SER A 242 -12.11 1.56 0.61
N GLU A 243 -12.68 0.95 -0.42
CA GLU A 243 -14.05 1.22 -0.89
C GLU A 243 -14.94 0.00 -0.67
N ASN A 244 -16.09 0.17 0.01
CA ASN A 244 -17.06 -0.92 0.20
C ASN A 244 -17.96 -1.04 -1.04
N LEU A 245 -18.11 -2.25 -1.56
CA LEU A 245 -18.89 -2.51 -2.78
C LEU A 245 -20.36 -2.89 -2.53
N ASP A 246 -20.73 -3.17 -1.27
CA ASP A 246 -22.09 -3.58 -0.88
C ASP A 246 -23.04 -2.39 -0.57
N GLN A 247 -22.69 -1.15 -0.95
CA GLN A 247 -23.48 0.05 -0.65
C GLN A 247 -24.55 0.37 -1.70
#